data_AF-A0A175Q929-F1
#
_entry.id   AF-A0A175Q929-F1
#
_cell.length_a   1.000
_cell.length_b   1.000
_cell.length_c   1.000
_cell.angle_alpha   90.00
_cell.angle_beta   90.00
_cell.angle_gamma   90.00
#
_symmetry.space_group_name_H-M   'P 1'
#
loop_
_entity.id
_entity.type
_entity.pdbx_description
1 polymer ?
#
loop_
_entity_poly.entity_id
_entity_poly.type
_entity_poly.pdbx_seq_one_letter_code
_entity_poly.pdbx_strand_id
1 'polypeptide(L)' 'YLRAMAPDYVLYSSCNAQTMAQDIARLSDYRVTQVQLFDMFPHTAHYEVLTLLTHQRQGGPAR' A
#
# COMPACT_ATOMS: atom_id res chain seq x y z
N TYR A 1 -0.67 -10.50 13.90
CA TYR A 1 0.77 -10.17 13.97
C TYR A 1 1.05 -8.72 13.60
N LEU A 2 0.71 -8.23 12.39
CA LEU A 2 0.90 -6.80 12.03
C LEU A 2 0.28 -5.80 13.02
N ARG A 3 -0.94 -6.08 13.51
CA ARG A 3 -1.61 -5.24 14.51
C ARG A 3 -0.90 -5.17 15.86
N ALA A 4 -0.14 -6.21 16.24
CA ALA A 4 0.59 -6.25 17.51
C ALA A 4 1.94 -5.52 17.41
N MET A 5 2.59 -5.57 16.24
CA MET A 5 3.85 -4.87 15.96
C MET A 5 3.62 -3.38 15.69
N ALA A 6 2.45 -3.01 15.14
CA ALA A 6 2.09 -1.65 14.75
C ALA A 6 3.23 -0.89 14.04
N PRO A 7 3.84 -1.47 12.97
CA PRO A 7 4.91 -0.81 12.24
C PRO A 7 4.45 0.54 11.70
N ASP A 8 5.34 1.53 11.71
CA ASP A 8 5.00 2.87 11.23
C ASP A 8 4.76 2.89 9.71
N TYR A 9 5.44 2.01 8.97
CA TYR A 9 5.39 1.91 7.51
C TYR A 9 5.13 0.47 7.08
N VAL A 10 4.23 0.28 6.11
CA VAL A 10 3.94 -1.00 5.48
C VAL A 10 4.01 -0.83 3.97
N LEU A 11 4.89 -1.59 3.32
CA LEU A 11 4.93 -1.72 1.87
C LEU A 11 4.03 -2.89 1.46
N TYR A 12 3.03 -2.60 0.63
CA TYR A 12 2.11 -3.58 0.08
C TYR A 12 2.34 -3.67 -1.43
N SER A 13 2.84 -4.81 -1.92
CA SER A 13 3.01 -5.08 -3.36
C SER A 13 1.94 -6.06 -3.84
N SER A 14 1.22 -5.73 -4.91
CA SER A 14 0.23 -6.61 -5.53
C SER A 14 0.06 -6.32 -7.01
N CYS A 15 -0.14 -7.36 -7.81
CA CYS A 15 -0.51 -7.27 -9.22
C CYS A 15 -2.01 -6.99 -9.45
N ASN A 16 -2.82 -6.97 -8.37
CA ASN A 16 -4.25 -6.68 -8.43
C ASN A 16 -4.59 -5.48 -7.54
N ALA A 17 -4.77 -4.32 -8.16
CA ALA A 17 -5.11 -3.08 -7.47
C ALA A 17 -6.49 -3.13 -6.80
N GLN A 18 -7.44 -3.89 -7.35
CA GLN A 18 -8.82 -3.93 -6.87
C GLN A 18 -8.94 -4.69 -5.55
N THR A 19 -8.29 -5.84 -5.44
CA THR A 19 -8.26 -6.59 -4.17
C THR A 19 -7.40 -5.89 -3.14
N MET A 20 -6.29 -5.26 -3.55
CA MET A 20 -5.44 -4.45 -2.69
C MET A 20 -6.24 -3.30 -2.04
N ALA A 21 -7.04 -2.56 -2.80
CA ALA A 21 -7.86 -1.49 -2.25
C ALA A 21 -8.85 -1.98 -1.18
N GLN A 22 -9.43 -3.18 -1.36
CA GLN A 22 -10.33 -3.78 -0.37
C GLN A 22 -9.58 -4.23 0.90
N ASP A 23 -8.36 -4.76 0.78
CA ASP A 23 -7.54 -5.11 1.94
C ASP A 23 -7.09 -3.88 2.72
N ILE A 24 -6.68 -2.82 2.01
CA ILE A 24 -6.32 -1.54 2.62
C ILE A 24 -7.53 -0.93 3.35
N ALA A 25 -8.73 -1.03 2.79
CA ALA A 25 -9.95 -0.59 3.46
C ALA A 25 -10.23 -1.34 4.78
N ARG A 26 -9.72 -2.57 4.94
CA ARG A 26 -9.80 -3.34 6.21
C ARG A 26 -8.73 -2.92 7.24
N LEU A 27 -7.71 -2.18 6.81
CA LEU A 27 -6.64 -1.64 7.64
C LEU A 27 -6.96 -0.19 8.03
N SER A 28 -7.98 0.00 8.88
CA SER A 28 -8.43 1.33 9.36
C SER A 28 -7.33 2.17 10.03
N ASP A 29 -6.33 1.51 10.60
CA ASP A 29 -5.24 2.17 11.34
C ASP A 29 -4.11 2.65 10.43
N TYR A 30 -4.18 2.35 9.12
CA TYR A 30 -3.18 2.70 8.13
C TYR A 30 -3.80 3.52 7.00
N ARG A 31 -3.03 4.47 6.48
CA ARG A 31 -3.42 5.29 5.33
C ARG A 31 -2.42 5.13 4.20
N VAL A 32 -2.94 5.08 2.98
CA VAL A 32 -2.11 5.14 1.78
C VAL A 32 -1.48 6.52 1.66
N THR A 33 -0.14 6.54 1.58
CA THR A 33 0.64 7.77 1.38
C THR A 33 1.22 7.87 -0.01
N GLN A 34 1.60 6.74 -0.60
CA GLN A 34 2.15 6.71 -1.94
C GLN A 34 1.71 5.44 -2.67
N VAL A 35 1.47 5.54 -3.97
CA VAL A 35 1.20 4.41 -4.86
C VAL A 35 2.11 4.56 -6.07
N GLN A 36 2.79 3.48 -6.45
CA GLN A 36 3.65 3.44 -7.61
C GLN A 36 3.34 2.19 -8.43
N LEU A 37 3.06 2.39 -9.71
CA LEU A 37 2.96 1.28 -10.67
C LEU A 37 4.33 0.99 -11.25
N PHE A 38 4.69 -0.29 -11.26
CA PHE A 38 5.87 -0.82 -11.90
C PHE A 38 5.43 -1.64 -13.11
N ASP A 39 5.69 -1.10 -14.29
CA ASP A 39 5.60 -1.83 -15.55
C ASP A 39 7.02 -2.30 -15.90
N MET A 40 7.39 -3.48 -15.42
CA MET A 40 8.71 -4.05 -15.64
C MET A 40 8.82 -4.81 -16.98
N PHE A 41 7.73 -4.92 -17.74
CA PHE A 41 7.67 -5.73 -18.96
C PHE A 41 6.85 -5.05 -20.06
N PRO A 42 7.48 -4.15 -20.85
CA PRO A 42 6.86 -3.62 -22.04
C PRO A 42 6.42 -4.79 -22.94
N HIS A 43 5.16 -4.78 -23.38
CA HIS A 43 4.47 -5.81 -24.16
C HIS A 43 3.76 -6.94 -23.39
N THR A 44 3.60 -6.85 -22.07
CA THR A 44 2.69 -7.74 -21.32
C THR A 44 1.66 -6.95 -20.51
N ALA A 45 0.48 -7.53 -20.25
CA ALA A 45 -0.54 -6.90 -19.41
C ALA A 45 -0.22 -6.97 -17.90
N HIS A 46 0.98 -7.42 -17.51
CA HIS A 46 1.37 -7.53 -16.12
C HIS A 46 1.90 -6.19 -15.61
N TYR A 47 1.15 -5.60 -14.69
CA TYR A 47 1.57 -4.45 -13.91
C TYR A 47 1.71 -4.88 -12.45
N GLU A 48 2.76 -4.43 -11.79
CA GLU A 48 2.86 -4.50 -10.34
C GLU A 48 2.47 -3.16 -9.73
N VAL A 49 1.72 -3.18 -8.64
CA VAL A 49 1.37 -1.98 -7.88
C VAL A 49 1.99 -2.08 -6.51
N LEU A 50 2.83 -1.10 -6.17
CA LEU A 50 3.42 -0.95 -4.86
C LEU A 50 2.75 0.22 -4.14
N THR A 51 2.24 -0.04 -2.95
CA THR A 51 1.58 0.95 -2.12
C THR A 51 2.31 1.10 -0.79
N LEU A 52 2.62 2.35 -0.42
CA LEU A 52 3.13 2.69 0.89
C LEU A 52 1.97 3.08 1.80
N LEU A 53 1.83 2.33 2.88
CA LEU A 53 0.88 2.59 3.95
C LEU A 53 1.62 3.12 5.17
N THR A 54 1.10 4.19 5.77
CA THR A 54 1.61 4.72 7.04
C THR A 54 0.58 4.58 8.14
N HIS A 55 1.05 4.26 9.33
CA HIS A 55 0.18 4.16 10.49
C HIS A 55 -0.38 5.55 10.86
N GLN A 56 -1.68 5.64 11.14
CA GLN A 56 -2.39 6.90 11.44
C GLN A 56 -1.89 7.61 12.72
N ARG A 57 -1.11 6.94 13.58
CA ARG A 57 -0.38 7.61 14.68
C ARG A 57 0.64 8.64 14.18
N GLN A 58 1.14 8.53 12.96
CA GLN A 58 2.07 9.48 12.34
C GLN A 58 1.39 10.38 11.29
N GLY A 59 0.15 10.82 11.51
CA GLY A 59 -0.52 11.81 10.67
C GLY A 59 0.14 13.20 10.72
N GLY A 60 1.41 13.32 10.34
CA GLY A 60 2.05 14.57 9.94
C GLY A 60 1.67 14.89 8.48
N PRO A 61 1.58 16.18 8.12
CA PRO A 61 0.98 16.59 6.84
C PRO A 61 1.77 16.01 5.66
N ALA A 62 1.06 15.29 4.80
CA ALA A 62 1.55 14.86 3.49
C ALA A 62 1.97 16.10 2.70
N ARG A 63 3.25 16.18 2.35
CA ARG A 63 3.85 17.24 1.54
C ARG A 63 3.87 16.81 0.08
#